data_AF-A0A6A6T4I9-F1
#
_entry.id   AF-A0A6A6T4I9-F1
#
_cell.length_a   1.000
_cell.length_b   1.000
_cell.length_c   1.000
_cell.angle_alpha   90.00
_cell.angle_beta   90.00
_cell.angle_gamma   90.00
#
_symmetry.space_group_name_H-M   'P 1'
#
loop_
_entity.id
_entity.type
_entity.pdbx_description
1 polymer ?
#
loop_
_entity_poly.entity_id
_entity_poly.type
_entity_poly.pdbx_seq_one_letter_code
_entity_poly.pdbx_strand_id
1 'polypeptide(L)'
;MSSHTTPSKDIVEKCERVLAYKFTDEGLCFEALQTNESVDPSNARLATHGDKVVNAIISTKWTGDLATAYRSTEQLQKQILESKEVYRKGVEAGLKDMIAKSDSPVLSPGKAMATTLKALIGAVDLDGGTAAAETAMRRLGLTKFLRLRLWQAKKKLQRVEKRRAEKLVNRKRKQEAKRQGKQKELEIQPTESLASLDTLRQALPN
;
A
#
# COMPACT_ATOMS: atom_id res chain seq x y z
N MET A 1 -3.00 46.55 -2.26
CA MET A 1 -3.81 46.13 -1.09
C MET A 1 -4.46 44.81 -1.48
N SER A 2 -3.87 43.68 -1.08
CA SER A 2 -4.40 42.36 -1.41
C SER A 2 -5.60 42.09 -0.52
N SER A 3 -6.78 41.98 -1.14
CA SER A 3 -8.01 41.56 -0.49
C SER A 3 -7.85 40.12 0.01
N HIS A 4 -7.60 39.97 1.32
CA HIS A 4 -7.78 38.70 2.00
C HIS A 4 -9.26 38.35 1.98
N THR A 5 -9.66 37.53 1.01
CA THR A 5 -10.99 36.95 0.95
C THR A 5 -11.12 36.00 2.14
N THR A 6 -11.71 36.46 3.23
CA THR A 6 -12.19 35.60 4.31
C THR A 6 -13.09 34.53 3.68
N PRO A 7 -12.86 33.24 3.90
CA PRO A 7 -13.82 32.22 3.45
C PRO A 7 -15.18 32.55 4.04
N SER A 8 -16.21 32.43 3.23
CA SER A 8 -17.55 32.36 3.80
C SER A 8 -17.58 31.18 4.77
N LYS A 9 -18.17 31.40 5.95
CA LYS A 9 -18.52 30.36 6.93
C LYS A 9 -19.15 29.13 6.27
N ASP A 10 -19.86 29.32 5.17
CA ASP A 10 -20.45 28.26 4.35
C ASP A 10 -19.45 27.22 3.85
N ILE A 11 -18.21 27.61 3.56
CA ILE A 11 -17.16 26.71 3.06
C ILE A 11 -16.67 25.80 4.19
N VAL A 12 -16.46 26.36 5.38
CA VAL A 12 -16.08 25.58 6.57
C VAL A 12 -17.17 24.58 6.88
N GLU A 13 -18.43 25.00 6.98
CA GLU A 13 -19.55 24.11 7.24
C GLU A 13 -19.70 22.99 6.20
N LYS A 14 -19.44 23.29 4.91
CA LYS A 14 -19.42 22.26 3.86
C LYS A 14 -18.28 21.27 4.08
N CYS A 15 -17.09 21.75 4.42
CA CYS A 15 -15.93 20.90 4.69
C CYS A 15 -16.17 20.00 5.91
N GLU A 16 -16.72 20.57 6.98
CA GLU A 16 -17.10 19.84 8.20
C GLU A 16 -18.08 18.70 7.90
N ARG A 17 -19.08 18.95 7.05
CA ARG A 17 -20.02 17.91 6.59
C ARG A 17 -19.32 16.80 5.81
N VAL A 18 -18.38 17.13 4.94
CA VAL A 18 -17.61 16.14 4.17
C VAL A 18 -16.73 15.28 5.08
N LEU A 19 -16.09 15.90 6.07
CA LEU A 19 -15.21 15.22 7.02
C LEU A 19 -15.98 14.49 8.13
N ALA A 20 -17.26 14.85 8.32
CA ALA A 20 -18.05 14.53 9.51
C ALA A 20 -17.30 14.90 10.80
N TYR A 21 -16.70 16.09 10.80
CA TYR A 21 -15.89 16.64 11.89
C TYR A 21 -16.21 18.12 12.02
N LYS A 22 -16.39 18.60 13.25
CA LYS A 22 -16.63 20.02 13.55
C LYS A 22 -15.36 20.61 14.14
N PHE A 23 -14.82 21.63 13.49
CA PHE A 23 -13.58 22.27 13.94
C PHE A 23 -13.85 23.14 15.17
N THR A 24 -12.94 23.08 16.14
CA THR A 24 -12.88 24.06 17.24
C THR A 24 -12.19 25.33 16.75
N ASP A 25 -11.10 25.15 15.99
CA ASP A 25 -10.41 26.21 15.25
C ASP A 25 -10.73 26.14 13.75
N GLU A 26 -11.71 26.93 13.31
CA GLU A 26 -12.09 27.06 11.90
C GLU A 26 -10.91 27.56 11.02
N GLY A 27 -9.92 28.23 11.61
CA GLY A 27 -8.70 28.69 10.93
C GLY A 27 -7.87 27.55 10.35
N LEU A 28 -7.85 26.39 11.02
CA LEU A 28 -7.17 25.18 10.52
C LEU A 28 -7.86 24.62 9.27
N CYS A 29 -9.20 24.64 9.23
CA CYS A 29 -9.95 24.25 8.05
C CYS A 29 -9.67 25.20 6.88
N PHE A 30 -9.58 26.50 7.16
CA PHE A 30 -9.27 27.49 6.14
C PHE A 30 -7.86 27.30 5.56
N GLU A 31 -6.85 27.25 6.43
CA GLU A 31 -5.46 27.05 6.03
C GLU A 31 -5.34 25.77 5.19
N ALA A 32 -6.04 24.70 5.55
CA ALA A 32 -5.99 23.44 4.81
C ALA A 32 -6.53 23.53 3.37
N LEU A 33 -7.50 24.41 3.12
CA LEU A 33 -8.09 24.66 1.79
C LEU A 33 -7.27 25.64 0.95
N GLN A 34 -6.27 26.31 1.53
CA GLN A 34 -5.42 27.30 0.86
C GLN A 34 -4.26 26.63 0.11
N THR A 35 -4.46 26.27 -1.16
CA THR A 35 -3.38 25.68 -1.98
C THR A 35 -2.42 26.70 -2.60
N ASN A 36 -2.70 28.00 -2.45
CA ASN A 36 -1.84 29.03 -3.00
C ASN A 36 -0.58 29.20 -2.14
N GLU A 37 0.57 28.79 -2.67
CA GLU A 37 1.88 28.93 -2.01
C GLU A 37 2.28 30.40 -1.78
N SER A 38 1.67 31.35 -2.52
CA SER A 38 1.90 32.79 -2.32
C SER A 38 1.11 33.40 -1.16
N VAL A 39 0.24 32.64 -0.50
CA VAL A 39 -0.54 33.08 0.66
C VAL A 39 0.04 32.43 1.91
N ASP A 40 0.31 33.23 2.94
CA ASP A 40 0.74 32.74 4.26
C ASP A 40 -0.40 32.93 5.28
N PRO A 41 -0.86 31.88 5.97
CA PRO A 41 -0.41 30.49 5.85
C PRO A 41 -1.03 29.75 4.65
N SER A 42 -0.18 29.01 3.92
CA SER A 42 -0.60 28.04 2.90
C SER A 42 -0.81 26.67 3.54
N ASN A 43 -1.51 25.78 2.85
CA ASN A 43 -1.77 24.44 3.34
C ASN A 43 -0.54 23.52 3.39
N ALA A 44 0.63 23.98 2.93
CA ALA A 44 1.83 23.16 2.83
C ALA A 44 2.26 22.59 4.18
N ARG A 45 2.24 23.41 5.24
CA ARG A 45 2.57 22.99 6.61
C ARG A 45 1.62 21.89 7.09
N LEU A 46 0.32 22.12 6.96
CA LEU A 46 -0.71 21.15 7.35
C LEU A 46 -0.62 19.88 6.51
N ALA A 47 -0.29 19.99 5.22
CA ALA A 47 -0.10 18.83 4.35
C ALA A 47 1.10 17.99 4.79
N THR A 48 2.21 18.61 5.21
CA THR A 48 3.37 17.90 5.76
C THR A 48 3.03 17.20 7.08
N HIS A 49 2.29 17.86 7.98
CA HIS A 49 1.82 17.24 9.23
C HIS A 49 0.89 16.07 8.94
N GLY A 50 -0.12 16.30 8.11
CA GLY A 50 -1.09 15.29 7.71
C GLY A 50 -0.47 14.10 6.98
N ASP A 51 0.62 14.30 6.23
CA ASP A 51 1.37 13.19 5.63
C ASP A 51 1.94 12.23 6.69
N LYS A 52 2.49 12.78 7.78
CA LYS A 52 2.98 11.98 8.91
C LYS A 52 1.85 11.28 9.65
N VAL A 53 0.73 11.98 9.89
CA VAL A 53 -0.47 11.43 10.54
C VAL A 53 -1.05 10.27 9.73
N VAL A 54 -1.23 10.46 8.41
CA VAL A 54 -1.72 9.41 7.53
C VAL A 54 -0.78 8.21 7.54
N ASN A 55 0.54 8.44 7.47
CA ASN A 55 1.51 7.36 7.53
C ASN A 55 1.45 6.62 8.87
N ALA A 56 1.32 7.33 10.00
CA ALA A 56 1.17 6.72 11.32
C ALA A 56 -0.09 5.84 11.40
N ILE A 57 -1.25 6.35 10.97
CA ILE A 57 -2.52 5.61 10.94
C ILE A 57 -2.41 4.36 10.03
N ILE A 58 -1.83 4.52 8.84
CA ILE A 58 -1.59 3.40 7.92
C ILE A 58 -0.64 2.39 8.55
N SER A 59 0.43 2.84 9.20
CA SER A 59 1.45 1.99 9.84
C SER A 59 0.89 1.18 11.00
N THR A 60 0.06 1.80 11.86
CA THR A 60 -0.65 1.10 12.94
C THR A 60 -1.57 0.01 12.39
N LYS A 61 -2.30 0.30 11.31
CA LYS A 61 -3.12 -0.72 10.65
C LYS A 61 -2.25 -1.79 9.99
N TRP A 62 -1.14 -1.38 9.38
CA TRP A 62 -0.23 -2.25 8.64
C TRP A 62 0.49 -3.27 9.55
N THR A 63 1.00 -2.82 10.70
CA THR A 63 1.71 -3.65 11.70
C THR A 63 0.81 -4.69 12.37
N GLY A 64 -0.52 -4.49 12.32
CA GLY A 64 -1.51 -5.52 12.65
C GLY A 64 -1.68 -6.54 11.52
N ASP A 65 -2.88 -6.61 10.93
CA ASP A 65 -3.34 -7.70 10.04
C ASP A 65 -2.55 -7.87 8.71
N LEU A 66 -1.51 -7.08 8.44
CA LEU A 66 -1.17 -6.65 7.08
C LEU A 66 0.34 -6.59 6.76
N ALA A 67 1.22 -6.94 7.70
CA ALA A 67 2.69 -6.79 7.56
C ALA A 67 3.29 -7.55 6.37
N THR A 68 2.61 -8.57 5.83
CA THR A 68 3.17 -9.46 4.81
C THR A 68 2.95 -9.00 3.36
N ALA A 69 2.08 -8.02 3.11
CA ALA A 69 1.61 -7.71 1.76
C ALA A 69 2.34 -6.55 1.06
N TYR A 70 3.00 -5.68 1.81
CA TYR A 70 3.71 -4.48 1.31
C TYR A 70 5.10 -4.38 1.95
N ARG A 71 6.10 -3.88 1.21
CA ARG A 71 7.47 -3.72 1.73
C ARG A 71 7.64 -2.44 2.57
N SER A 72 6.82 -1.41 2.33
CA SER A 72 6.78 -0.19 3.14
C SER A 72 5.38 0.41 3.15
N THR A 73 5.08 1.18 4.19
CA THR A 73 3.81 1.93 4.35
C THR A 73 3.74 3.13 3.41
N GLU A 74 4.89 3.69 3.01
CA GLU A 74 5.00 4.79 2.04
C GLU A 74 4.44 4.40 0.67
N GLN A 75 4.73 3.18 0.19
CA GLN A 75 4.18 2.69 -1.07
C GLN A 75 2.65 2.60 -1.02
N LEU A 76 2.12 2.19 0.13
CA LEU A 76 0.69 2.07 0.37
C LEU A 76 0.03 3.44 0.47
N GLN A 77 0.65 4.37 1.19
CA GLN A 77 0.22 5.76 1.29
C GLN A 77 0.16 6.45 -0.08
N LYS A 78 1.22 6.32 -0.88
CA LYS A 78 1.27 6.86 -2.25
C LYS A 78 0.13 6.29 -3.10
N GLN A 79 -0.08 4.97 -3.05
CA GLN A 79 -1.17 4.32 -3.78
C GLN A 79 -2.57 4.74 -3.32
N ILE A 80 -2.73 5.21 -2.09
CA ILE A 80 -4.01 5.70 -1.58
C ILE A 80 -4.19 7.14 -2.02
N LEU A 81 -3.31 8.03 -1.61
CA LEU A 81 -3.47 9.48 -1.74
C LEU A 81 -3.28 10.00 -3.18
N GLU A 82 -2.46 9.34 -3.99
CA GLU A 82 -2.26 9.71 -5.40
C GLU A 82 -3.14 8.89 -6.36
N SER A 83 -4.06 8.07 -5.84
CA SER A 83 -4.96 7.33 -6.71
C SER A 83 -5.96 8.25 -7.41
N LYS A 84 -6.22 7.98 -8.68
CA LYS A 84 -7.31 8.60 -9.45
C LYS A 84 -8.65 8.51 -8.73
N GLU A 85 -8.84 7.46 -7.93
CA GLU A 85 -10.05 7.26 -7.15
C GLU A 85 -10.18 8.19 -5.95
N VAL A 86 -9.08 8.53 -5.28
CA VAL A 86 -9.10 9.53 -4.19
C VAL A 86 -9.34 10.92 -4.75
N TYR A 87 -8.76 11.25 -5.90
CA TYR A 87 -9.12 12.45 -6.64
C TYR A 87 -10.61 12.46 -6.98
N ARG A 88 -11.12 11.39 -7.61
CA ARG A 88 -12.54 11.26 -7.96
C ARG A 88 -13.45 11.43 -6.75
N LYS A 89 -13.13 10.80 -5.62
CA LYS A 89 -13.88 10.95 -4.38
C LYS A 89 -13.83 12.36 -3.80
N GLY A 90 -12.68 13.02 -3.86
CA GLY A 90 -12.56 14.43 -3.45
C GLY A 90 -13.45 15.33 -4.30
N VAL A 91 -13.53 15.07 -5.61
CA VAL A 91 -14.45 15.77 -6.52
C VAL A 91 -15.91 15.43 -6.20
N GLU A 92 -16.26 14.15 -6.03
CA GLU A 92 -17.62 13.70 -5.67
C GLU A 92 -18.09 14.26 -4.33
N ALA A 93 -17.16 14.47 -3.38
CA ALA A 93 -17.43 15.10 -2.10
C ALA A 93 -17.52 16.64 -2.17
N GLY A 94 -17.34 17.24 -3.36
CA GLY A 94 -17.42 18.70 -3.55
C GLY A 94 -16.20 19.48 -3.09
N LEU A 95 -15.10 18.82 -2.66
CA LEU A 95 -13.90 19.50 -2.19
C LEU A 95 -13.21 20.32 -3.29
N LYS A 96 -13.39 19.94 -4.55
CA LYS A 96 -12.81 20.65 -5.70
C LYS A 96 -13.21 22.13 -5.75
N ASP A 97 -14.44 22.43 -5.36
CA ASP A 97 -14.98 23.80 -5.40
C ASP A 97 -14.69 24.57 -4.11
N MET A 98 -14.21 23.89 -3.07
CA MET A 98 -13.80 24.48 -1.79
C MET A 98 -12.30 24.83 -1.74
N ILE A 99 -11.49 24.17 -2.56
CA ILE A 99 -10.06 24.45 -2.67
C ILE A 99 -9.87 25.83 -3.27
N ALA A 100 -9.24 26.73 -2.51
CA ALA A 100 -8.83 28.02 -3.04
C ALA A 100 -7.82 27.76 -4.17
N LYS A 101 -8.21 28.11 -5.39
CA LYS A 101 -7.37 27.92 -6.57
C LYS A 101 -6.15 28.83 -6.45
N SER A 102 -4.97 28.28 -6.61
CA SER A 102 -3.82 29.10 -6.97
C SER A 102 -3.97 29.53 -8.43
N ASP A 103 -3.75 30.81 -8.74
CA ASP A 103 -3.59 31.27 -10.13
C ASP A 103 -2.30 30.71 -10.77
N SER A 104 -1.49 30.00 -10.00
CA SER A 104 -0.26 29.36 -10.44
C SER A 104 -0.54 28.06 -11.21
N PRO A 105 -0.02 27.88 -12.44
CA PRO A 105 -0.19 26.67 -13.26
C PRO A 105 0.61 25.45 -12.75
N VAL A 106 1.27 25.55 -11.59
CA VAL A 106 2.32 24.62 -11.14
C VAL A 106 1.78 23.30 -10.61
N LEU A 107 0.54 23.25 -10.10
CA LEU A 107 -0.02 22.03 -9.52
C LEU A 107 -1.11 21.43 -10.42
N SER A 108 -0.91 20.18 -10.83
CA SER A 108 -1.96 19.41 -11.48
C SER A 108 -3.15 19.23 -10.51
N PRO A 109 -4.41 19.19 -11.02
CA PRO A 109 -5.59 19.07 -10.16
C PRO A 109 -5.56 17.88 -9.20
N GLY A 110 -4.95 16.76 -9.64
CA GLY A 110 -4.77 15.58 -8.79
C GLY A 110 -3.80 15.82 -7.63
N LYS A 111 -2.69 16.53 -7.88
CA LYS A 111 -1.70 16.85 -6.86
C LYS A 111 -2.26 17.86 -5.85
N ALA A 112 -2.96 18.90 -6.33
CA ALA A 112 -3.62 19.88 -5.46
C ALA A 112 -4.66 19.22 -4.54
N MET A 113 -5.48 18.30 -5.06
CA MET A 113 -6.43 17.54 -4.26
C MET A 113 -5.72 16.64 -3.23
N ALA A 114 -4.68 15.91 -3.63
CA ALA A 114 -3.93 15.05 -2.71
C ALA A 114 -3.28 15.86 -1.57
N THR A 115 -2.68 17.00 -1.88
CA THR A 115 -2.11 17.93 -0.88
C THR A 115 -3.20 18.46 0.05
N THR A 116 -4.34 18.89 -0.49
CA THR A 116 -5.48 19.39 0.31
C THR A 116 -6.00 18.31 1.25
N LEU A 117 -6.17 17.08 0.78
CA LEU A 117 -6.63 15.98 1.63
C LEU A 117 -5.65 15.69 2.77
N LYS A 118 -4.34 15.73 2.51
CA LYS A 118 -3.33 15.64 3.57
C LYS A 118 -3.49 16.80 4.55
N ALA A 119 -3.63 18.02 4.05
CA ALA A 119 -3.79 19.20 4.89
C ALA A 119 -5.04 19.15 5.77
N LEU A 120 -6.18 18.72 5.23
CA LEU A 120 -7.42 18.56 6.00
C LEU A 120 -7.27 17.49 7.09
N ILE A 121 -6.60 16.37 6.80
CA ILE A 121 -6.34 15.33 7.80
C ILE A 121 -5.39 15.88 8.89
N GLY A 122 -4.38 16.65 8.50
CA GLY A 122 -3.48 17.32 9.43
C GLY A 122 -4.20 18.35 10.31
N ALA A 123 -5.10 19.15 9.73
CA ALA A 123 -5.94 20.10 10.45
C ALA A 123 -6.82 19.40 11.49
N VAL A 124 -7.50 18.32 11.10
CA VAL A 124 -8.35 17.54 12.02
C VAL A 124 -7.52 16.89 13.14
N ASP A 125 -6.31 16.41 12.85
CA ASP A 125 -5.41 15.86 13.88
C ASP A 125 -4.95 16.93 14.88
N LEU A 126 -4.63 18.14 14.42
CA LEU A 126 -4.25 19.23 15.30
C LEU A 126 -5.41 19.73 16.15
N ASP A 127 -6.64 19.73 15.61
CA ASP A 127 -7.83 20.24 16.31
C ASP A 127 -8.44 19.19 17.26
N GLY A 128 -8.49 17.92 16.86
CA GLY A 128 -9.22 16.86 17.56
C GLY A 128 -8.45 15.56 17.78
N GLY A 129 -7.16 15.53 17.44
CA GLY A 129 -6.28 14.37 17.63
C GLY A 129 -6.44 13.27 16.58
N THR A 130 -5.58 12.25 16.70
CA THR A 130 -5.45 11.19 15.69
C THR A 130 -6.70 10.33 15.50
N ALA A 131 -7.52 10.18 16.54
CA ALA A 131 -8.79 9.46 16.44
C ALA A 131 -9.82 10.20 15.56
N ALA A 132 -9.86 11.53 15.64
CA ALA A 132 -10.67 12.37 14.77
C ALA A 132 -10.15 12.29 13.33
N ALA A 133 -8.83 12.38 13.14
CA ALA A 133 -8.19 12.26 11.84
C ALA A 133 -8.48 10.91 11.17
N GLU A 134 -8.44 9.81 11.91
CA GLU A 134 -8.82 8.50 11.38
C GLU A 134 -10.29 8.45 10.95
N THR A 135 -11.18 9.09 11.72
CA THR A 135 -12.60 9.18 11.39
C THR A 135 -12.83 9.95 10.09
N ALA A 136 -12.16 11.10 9.93
CA ALA A 136 -12.17 11.87 8.70
C ALA A 136 -11.65 11.03 7.51
N MET A 137 -10.55 10.30 7.68
CA MET A 137 -10.03 9.38 6.65
C MET A 137 -11.04 8.30 6.26
N ARG A 138 -11.83 7.78 7.21
CA ARG A 138 -12.90 6.81 6.92
C ARG A 138 -14.01 7.44 6.11
N ARG A 139 -14.42 8.67 6.42
CA ARG A 139 -15.49 9.40 5.70
C ARG A 139 -15.09 9.77 4.28
N LEU A 140 -13.86 10.22 4.10
CA LEU A 140 -13.24 10.41 2.77
C LEU A 140 -13.05 9.08 2.01
N GLY A 141 -13.28 7.94 2.67
CA GLY A 141 -13.21 6.61 2.07
C GLY A 141 -11.80 6.15 1.74
N LEU A 142 -10.78 6.77 2.36
CA LEU A 142 -9.37 6.41 2.22
C LEU A 142 -9.07 5.05 2.85
N THR A 143 -9.74 4.75 3.96
CA THR A 143 -9.60 3.45 4.66
C THR A 143 -10.25 2.30 3.88
N LYS A 144 -11.32 2.55 3.12
CA LYS A 144 -11.92 1.54 2.22
C LYS A 144 -10.92 1.19 1.10
N PHE A 145 -10.24 2.20 0.56
CA PHE A 145 -9.17 2.01 -0.42
C PHE A 145 -8.01 1.21 0.15
N LEU A 146 -7.56 1.56 1.35
CA LEU A 146 -6.57 0.80 2.10
C LEU A 146 -6.99 -0.68 2.17
N ARG A 147 -8.19 -0.98 2.68
CA ARG A 147 -8.68 -2.37 2.83
C ARG A 147 -8.74 -3.14 1.50
N LEU A 148 -9.19 -2.51 0.41
CA LEU A 148 -9.23 -3.14 -0.91
C LEU A 148 -7.83 -3.44 -1.45
N ARG A 149 -6.91 -2.48 -1.37
CA ARG A 149 -5.52 -2.63 -1.83
C ARG A 149 -4.80 -3.73 -1.07
N LEU A 150 -4.99 -3.77 0.24
CA LEU A 150 -4.48 -4.81 1.11
C LEU A 150 -5.01 -6.20 0.74
N TRP A 151 -6.31 -6.33 0.51
CA TRP A 151 -6.90 -7.59 0.08
C TRP A 151 -6.33 -8.08 -1.26
N GLN A 152 -6.15 -7.17 -2.23
CA GLN A 152 -5.54 -7.48 -3.51
C GLN A 152 -4.08 -7.94 -3.35
N ALA A 153 -3.31 -7.27 -2.49
CA ALA A 153 -1.92 -7.61 -2.23
C ALA A 153 -1.79 -8.97 -1.53
N LYS A 154 -2.63 -9.25 -0.51
CA LYS A 154 -2.69 -10.55 0.17
C LYS A 154 -2.99 -11.71 -0.80
N LYS A 155 -3.96 -11.52 -1.71
CA LYS A 155 -4.27 -12.52 -2.76
C LYS A 155 -3.09 -12.77 -3.71
N LYS A 156 -2.34 -11.73 -4.07
CA LYS A 156 -1.14 -11.88 -4.92
C LYS A 156 -0.05 -12.65 -4.18
N LEU A 157 0.17 -12.36 -2.90
CA LEU A 157 1.17 -13.05 -2.08
C LEU A 157 0.87 -14.55 -1.98
N GLN A 158 -0.38 -14.92 -1.67
CA GLN A 158 -0.81 -16.32 -1.61
C GLN A 158 -0.56 -17.07 -2.93
N ARG A 159 -0.77 -16.40 -4.08
CA ARG A 159 -0.46 -16.98 -5.40
C ARG A 159 1.04 -17.19 -5.60
N VAL A 160 1.87 -16.26 -5.14
CA VAL A 160 3.34 -16.37 -5.23
C VAL A 160 3.85 -17.50 -4.33
N GLU A 161 3.36 -17.59 -3.10
CA GLU A 161 3.70 -18.66 -2.15
C GLU A 161 3.28 -20.03 -2.67
N LYS A 162 2.06 -20.16 -3.19
CA LYS A 162 1.58 -21.39 -3.83
C LYS A 162 2.50 -21.83 -4.98
N ARG A 163 2.88 -20.90 -5.88
CA ARG A 163 3.82 -21.18 -6.97
C ARG A 163 5.22 -21.58 -6.46
N ARG A 164 5.69 -20.99 -5.36
CA ARG A 164 6.98 -21.35 -4.74
C ARG A 164 6.92 -22.76 -4.15
N ALA A 165 5.84 -23.10 -3.44
CA ALA A 165 5.61 -24.44 -2.90
C ALA A 165 5.53 -25.50 -4.01
N GLU A 166 4.77 -25.25 -5.08
CA GLU A 166 4.68 -26.12 -6.25
C GLU A 166 6.05 -26.35 -6.91
N LYS A 167 6.85 -25.29 -7.08
CA LYS A 167 8.22 -25.39 -7.61
C LYS A 167 9.11 -26.25 -6.72
N LEU A 168 8.98 -26.15 -5.40
CA LEU A 168 9.76 -26.93 -4.44
C LEU A 168 9.38 -28.42 -4.52
N VAL A 169 8.09 -28.73 -4.57
CA VAL A 169 7.59 -30.11 -4.73
C VAL A 169 8.07 -30.71 -6.05
N ASN A 170 7.95 -29.97 -7.16
CA ASN A 170 8.42 -30.43 -8.47
C ASN A 170 9.94 -30.66 -8.50
N ARG A 171 10.73 -29.84 -7.79
CA ARG A 171 12.18 -30.06 -7.65
C ARG A 171 12.49 -31.34 -6.87
N LYS A 172 11.81 -31.59 -5.75
CA LYS A 172 11.98 -32.83 -4.95
C LYS A 172 11.64 -34.08 -5.77
N ARG A 173 10.50 -34.09 -6.46
CA ARG A 173 10.10 -35.21 -7.34
C ARG A 173 11.12 -35.49 -8.44
N LYS A 174 11.67 -34.45 -9.07
CA LYS A 174 12.73 -34.61 -10.08
C LYS A 174 14.02 -35.18 -9.49
N GLN A 175 14.37 -34.83 -8.26
CA GLN A 175 15.54 -35.40 -7.57
C GLN A 175 15.32 -36.87 -7.21
N GLU A 176 14.14 -37.23 -6.69
CA GLU A 176 13.78 -38.62 -6.38
C GLU A 176 13.78 -39.51 -7.62
N ALA A 177 13.19 -39.06 -8.73
CA ALA A 177 13.20 -39.80 -9.99
C ALA A 177 14.63 -40.03 -10.51
N LYS A 178 15.51 -39.02 -10.40
CA LYS A 178 16.93 -39.17 -10.74
C LYS A 178 17.65 -40.19 -9.85
N ARG A 179 17.35 -40.22 -8.54
CA ARG A 179 17.94 -41.19 -7.60
C ARG A 179 17.47 -42.62 -7.93
N GLN A 180 16.17 -42.80 -8.19
CA GLN A 180 15.60 -44.10 -8.57
C GLN A 180 16.15 -44.60 -9.91
N GLY A 181 16.29 -43.72 -10.91
CA GLY A 181 16.92 -44.07 -12.19
C GLY A 181 18.36 -44.56 -12.01
N LYS A 182 19.17 -43.83 -11.24
CA LYS A 182 20.56 -44.21 -10.95
C LYS A 182 20.66 -45.53 -10.17
N GLN A 183 19.70 -45.79 -9.28
CA GLN A 183 19.67 -47.04 -8.50
C GLN A 183 19.32 -48.25 -9.37
N LYS A 184 18.37 -48.11 -10.31
CA LYS A 184 18.08 -49.16 -11.31
C LYS A 184 19.26 -49.41 -12.26
N GLU A 185 19.98 -48.37 -12.64
CA GLU A 185 21.18 -48.49 -13.49
C GLU A 185 22.32 -49.25 -12.77
N LEU A 186 22.43 -49.10 -11.46
CA LEU A 186 23.35 -49.89 -10.62
C LEU A 186 22.92 -51.34 -10.43
N GLU A 187 21.62 -51.64 -10.40
CA GLU A 187 21.07 -53.01 -10.34
C GLU A 187 21.18 -53.76 -11.69
N ILE A 188 21.22 -53.04 -12.81
CA ILE A 188 21.30 -53.63 -14.16
C ILE A 188 22.76 -53.86 -14.60
N GLN A 189 23.77 -53.38 -13.86
CA GLN A 189 25.14 -53.81 -14.12
C GLN A 189 25.23 -55.33 -13.89
N PRO A 190 25.54 -56.12 -14.92
CA PRO A 190 25.49 -57.55 -14.80
C PRO A 190 26.53 -57.99 -13.78
N THR A 191 26.13 -58.93 -12.93
CA THR A 191 27.02 -59.81 -12.17
C THR A 191 27.83 -60.72 -13.12
N GLU A 192 28.49 -60.15 -14.12
CA GLU A 192 29.45 -60.82 -15.00
C GLU A 192 30.75 -61.17 -14.25
N SER A 193 30.93 -60.65 -13.04
CA SER A 193 32.07 -60.98 -12.18
C SER A 193 32.01 -62.36 -11.52
N LEU A 194 30.85 -63.03 -11.44
CA LEU A 194 30.75 -64.33 -10.73
C LEU A 194 30.71 -65.54 -11.68
N ALA A 195 30.21 -65.39 -12.91
CA ALA A 195 30.28 -66.44 -13.92
C ALA A 195 31.72 -66.72 -14.41
N SER A 196 32.60 -65.72 -14.30
CA SER A 196 34.01 -65.85 -14.69
C SER A 196 34.86 -66.64 -13.67
N LEU A 197 34.43 -66.73 -12.40
CA LEU A 197 35.18 -67.47 -11.36
C LEU A 197 34.81 -68.95 -11.31
N ASP A 198 33.55 -69.33 -11.59
CA ASP A 198 33.17 -70.75 -11.66
C ASP A 198 33.70 -71.44 -12.92
N THR A 199 33.82 -70.71 -14.03
CA THR A 199 34.41 -71.24 -15.27
C THR A 199 35.93 -71.47 -15.15
N LEU A 200 36.63 -70.66 -14.35
CA LEU A 200 38.06 -70.85 -14.04
C LEU A 200 38.33 -71.98 -13.05
N ARG A 201 37.34 -72.36 -12.23
CA ARG A 201 37.49 -73.46 -11.25
C ARG A 201 37.29 -74.85 -11.86
N GLN A 202 36.66 -74.96 -13.03
CA GLN A 202 36.49 -76.21 -13.78
C GLN A 202 37.63 -76.51 -14.79
N ALA A 203 38.62 -75.62 -14.92
CA ALA A 203 39.72 -75.77 -15.88
C ALA A 203 41.06 -76.24 -15.26
N LEU A 204 41.08 -76.65 -13.99
CA LEU A 204 42.28 -77.22 -13.35
C LEU A 204 42.14 -78.75 -13.28
N PRO A 205 42.97 -79.52 -14.02
CA PRO A 205 43.17 -80.93 -13.73
C PRO A 205 43.92 -81.08 -12.39
N ASN A 206 43.62 -82.17 -11.68
CA ASN A 206 44.22 -82.60 -10.40
C ASN A 206 45.72 -82.32 -10.26
#